data_AF-A0A1V8M1U3-F1
#
_entry.id   AF-A0A1V8M1U3-F1
#
_cell.length_a   1.000
_cell.length_b   1.000
_cell.length_c   1.000
_cell.angle_alpha   90.00
_cell.angle_beta   90.00
_cell.angle_gamma   90.00
#
_symmetry.space_group_name_H-M   'P 1'
#
loop_
_entity.id
_entity.type
_entity.pdbx_description
1 polymer ?
#
loop_
_entity_poly.entity_id
_entity_poly.type
_entity_poly.pdbx_seq_one_letter_code
_entity_poly.pdbx_strand_id
1 'polypeptide(L)' 'MYLALASEPEKRRENDCELFKYQVEGKLLDDIRFAAKKGMMLGNERFTAEIKSLTGHWMTAKKMGRPVGWRKEKVNK' A
#
# COMPACT_ATOMS: atom_id res chain seq x y z
N MET A 1 18.43 4.74 -9.84
CA MET A 1 17.56 3.64 -9.35
C MET A 1 17.15 2.76 -10.54
N TYR A 2 17.05 1.43 -10.36
CA TYR A 2 17.14 0.35 -11.37
C TYR A 2 18.36 0.40 -12.30
N LEU A 3 18.50 1.41 -13.16
CA LEU A 3 19.66 1.55 -14.06
C LEU A 3 21.00 1.70 -13.34
N ALA A 4 20.96 2.12 -12.07
CA ALA A 4 22.11 2.21 -11.19
C ALA A 4 22.55 0.85 -10.59
N LEU A 5 21.72 -0.20 -10.70
CA LEU A 5 22.02 -1.52 -10.11
C LEU A 5 23.08 -2.28 -10.91
N ALA A 6 23.14 -2.07 -12.22
CA ALA A 6 24.23 -2.50 -13.10
C ALA A 6 24.09 -1.87 -14.49
N SER A 7 25.22 -1.67 -15.18
CA SER A 7 25.24 -1.23 -16.58
C SER A 7 24.72 -2.31 -17.54
N GLU A 8 24.97 -3.59 -17.23
CA GLU A 8 24.56 -4.74 -18.04
C GLU A 8 23.15 -5.21 -17.65
N PRO A 9 22.25 -5.46 -18.62
CA PRO A 9 20.86 -5.77 -18.33
C PRO A 9 20.65 -7.07 -17.54
N GLU A 10 21.46 -8.11 -17.78
CA GLU A 10 21.31 -9.38 -17.07
C GLU A 10 21.69 -9.26 -15.58
N LYS A 11 22.85 -8.67 -15.30
CA LYS A 11 23.30 -8.37 -13.93
C LYS A 11 22.36 -7.42 -13.20
N ARG A 12 21.77 -6.47 -13.93
CA ARG A 12 20.80 -5.53 -13.35
C ARG A 12 19.56 -6.26 -12.85
N ARG A 13 19.04 -7.19 -13.65
CA ARG A 13 17.89 -8.03 -13.26
C ARG A 13 18.25 -8.93 -12.07
N GLU A 14 19.42 -9.54 -12.09
CA GLU A 14 19.87 -10.41 -10.99
C GLU A 14 19.97 -9.63 -9.67
N ASN A 15 20.62 -8.45 -9.69
CA ASN A 15 20.72 -7.57 -8.53
C ASN A 15 19.34 -7.10 -8.05
N ASP A 16 18.42 -6.80 -8.97
CA ASP A 16 17.05 -6.40 -8.62
C ASP A 16 16.29 -7.55 -7.95
N CYS A 17 16.36 -8.78 -8.48
CA CYS A 17 15.77 -9.95 -7.84
C CYS A 17 16.40 -10.27 -6.48
N GLU A 18 17.71 -10.04 -6.33
CA GLU A 18 18.44 -10.26 -5.09
C GLU A 18 17.96 -9.37 -3.94
N LEU A 19 17.57 -8.12 -4.22
CA LEU A 19 16.98 -7.22 -3.22
C LEU A 19 15.70 -7.78 -2.57
N PHE A 20 15.01 -8.69 -3.26
CA PHE A 20 13.77 -9.32 -2.79
C PHE A 20 13.94 -10.77 -2.34
N LYS A 21 15.18 -11.31 -2.30
CA LYS A 21 15.44 -12.68 -1.81
C LYS A 21 15.09 -12.84 -0.32
N TYR A 22 15.23 -11.78 0.47
CA TYR A 22 14.90 -11.80 1.88
C TYR A 22 13.39 -11.65 2.05
N GLN A 23 12.79 -12.56 2.81
CA GLN A 23 11.36 -12.51 3.10
C GLN A 23 11.04 -11.26 3.90
N VAL A 24 10.15 -10.44 3.35
CA VAL A 24 9.49 -9.37 4.08
C VAL A 24 8.56 -10.04 5.10
N GLU A 25 8.69 -9.66 6.37
CA GLU A 25 7.93 -10.22 7.48
C GLU A 25 6.41 -10.21 7.18
N GLY A 26 5.71 -11.30 7.48
CA GLY A 26 4.31 -11.50 7.07
C GLY A 26 3.37 -10.39 7.54
N LYS A 27 3.59 -9.86 8.75
CA LYS A 27 2.81 -8.74 9.29
C LYS A 27 2.97 -7.47 8.46
N LEU A 28 4.20 -7.17 8.03
CA LEU A 28 4.46 -6.01 7.17
C LEU A 28 3.81 -6.17 5.80
N LEU A 29 3.81 -7.38 5.23
CA LEU A 29 3.09 -7.65 3.99
C LEU A 29 1.57 -7.48 4.14
N ASP A 30 1.01 -7.89 5.27
CA ASP A 30 -0.42 -7.69 5.56
C ASP A 30 -0.76 -6.20 5.74
N ASP A 31 0.10 -5.44 6.41
CA ASP A 31 -0.04 -3.99 6.55
C ASP A 31 0.03 -3.29 5.19
N ILE A 32 0.97 -3.69 4.31
CA ILE A 32 1.07 -3.20 2.92
C ILE A 32 -0.19 -3.52 2.14
N ARG A 33 -0.67 -4.77 2.21
CA ARG A 33 -1.90 -5.18 1.52
C ARG A 33 -3.11 -4.40 2.01
N PHE A 34 -3.24 -4.20 3.32
CA PHE A 34 -4.33 -3.45 3.93
C PHE A 34 -4.30 -1.99 3.50
N ALA A 35 -3.13 -1.34 3.60
CA ALA A 35 -2.90 0.03 3.19
C ALA A 35 -3.24 0.23 1.70
N ALA A 36 -2.66 -0.59 0.81
CA ALA A 36 -2.92 -0.51 -0.63
C ALA A 36 -4.39 -0.73 -0.99
N LYS A 37 -5.05 -1.74 -0.39
CA LYS A 37 -6.46 -2.07 -0.66
C LYS A 37 -7.41 -0.96 -0.23
N LYS A 38 -7.08 -0.22 0.82
CA LYS A 38 -7.93 0.82 1.41
C LYS A 38 -7.54 2.24 0.98
N GLY A 39 -6.49 2.38 0.16
CA GLY A 39 -5.92 3.70 -0.17
C GLY A 39 -5.40 4.41 1.08
N MET A 40 -4.87 3.66 2.03
CA MET A 40 -4.28 4.18 3.26
C MET A 40 -2.76 4.17 3.19
N MET A 41 -2.14 4.96 4.06
CA MET A 41 -0.69 5.01 4.17
C MET A 41 -0.15 3.82 4.97
N LEU A 42 1.05 3.40 4.57
CA LEU A 42 1.87 2.51 5.37
C LEU A 42 2.67 3.37 6.37
N GLY A 43 2.50 3.14 7.67
CA GLY A 43 3.23 3.89 8.68
C GLY A 43 2.60 3.80 10.05
N ASN A 44 3.22 4.47 11.02
CA ASN A 44 2.71 4.55 12.38
C ASN A 44 1.65 5.68 12.53
N GLU A 45 1.04 5.76 13.70
CA GLU A 45 0.01 6.76 14.01
C GLU A 45 0.54 8.20 13.90
N ARG A 46 1.81 8.44 14.27
CA ARG A 46 2.45 9.76 14.17
C ARG A 46 2.56 10.21 12.72
N PHE A 47 3.06 9.34 11.85
CA PHE A 47 3.17 9.60 10.41
C PHE A 47 1.79 9.87 9.79
N THR A 48 0.78 9.10 10.20
CA THR A 48 -0.59 9.29 9.74
C THR A 48 -1.14 10.65 10.18
N ALA A 49 -0.86 11.09 11.41
CA ALA A 49 -1.26 12.39 11.93
C ALA A 49 -0.55 13.54 11.19
N GLU A 50 0.75 13.41 10.92
CA GLU A 50 1.53 14.38 10.15
C GLU A 50 0.98 14.54 8.74
N ILE A 51 0.74 13.43 8.04
CA ILE A 51 0.22 13.50 6.66
C ILE A 51 -1.22 14.03 6.66
N LYS A 52 -2.05 13.68 7.64
CA LYS A 52 -3.38 14.28 7.81
C LYS A 52 -3.28 15.79 8.02
N SER A 53 -2.31 16.26 8.82
CA SER A 53 -2.06 17.69 9.02
C SER A 53 -1.61 18.38 7.75
N LEU A 54 -0.77 17.71 6.94
CA LEU A 54 -0.22 18.28 5.70
C LEU A 54 -1.22 18.28 4.54
N THR A 55 -2.02 17.22 4.39
CA THR A 55 -2.93 17.04 3.24
C THR A 55 -4.39 17.40 3.55
N GLY A 56 -4.76 17.52 4.83
CA GLY A 56 -6.14 17.72 5.27
C GLY A 56 -7.06 16.52 5.01
N HIS A 57 -6.54 15.41 4.47
CA HIS A 57 -7.34 14.25 4.10
C HIS A 57 -7.43 13.24 5.24
N TRP A 58 -8.63 12.70 5.47
CA TRP A 58 -8.84 11.70 6.51
C TRP A 58 -8.42 10.31 6.04
N MET A 59 -7.35 9.79 6.63
CA MET A 59 -6.83 8.43 6.44
C MET A 59 -7.62 7.42 7.30
N THR A 60 -8.90 7.21 6.99
CA THR A 60 -9.73 6.22 7.72
C THR A 60 -10.15 5.09 6.78
N ALA A 61 -10.05 3.85 7.25
CA ALA A 61 -10.48 2.67 6.51
C ALA A 61 -12.00 2.75 6.26
N LYS A 62 -12.39 3.08 5.03
CA LYS A 62 -13.80 3.02 4.62
C LYS A 62 -14.08 1.75 3.83
N LYS A 63 -15.37 1.43 3.68
CA LYS A 63 -15.80 0.37 2.76
C LYS A 63 -15.46 0.83 1.34
N MET A 64 -14.67 0.03 0.64
CA MET A 64 -14.26 0.32 -0.73
C MET A 64 -15.36 -0.11 -1.69
N GLY A 65 -15.48 0.60 -2.82
CA GLY A 65 -16.45 0.33 -3.86
C GLY A 65 -17.63 1.31 -3.87
N ARG A 66 -18.43 1.23 -4.94
CA ARG A 66 -19.58 2.10 -5.13
C ARG A 66 -20.61 1.83 -4.04
N PRO A 67 -21.19 2.87 -3.41
CA PRO A 67 -22.31 2.67 -2.51
C PRO A 67 -23.45 1.94 -3.21
N VAL A 68 -24.18 1.12 -2.46
CA VAL A 68 -25.36 0.42 -2.97
C VAL A 68 -26.36 1.47 -3.46
N GLY A 69 -26.73 1.38 -4.74
CA GLY A 69 -27.66 2.31 -5.35
C GLY A 69 -29.06 2.17 -4.76
N TRP A 70 -29.85 3.26 -4.81
CA TRP A 70 -31.18 3.35 -4.22
C TRP A 70 -32.20 2.30 -4.71
N ARG A 71 -31.95 1.67 -5.88
CA ARG A 71 -32.79 0.61 -6.46
C ARG A 71 -32.55 -0.79 -5.90
N LYS A 72 -31.59 -0.96 -5.00
CA LYS A 72 -31.23 -2.26 -4.41
C LYS A 72 -31.53 -2.22 -2.92
N GLU A 73 -32.12 -3.28 -2.40
CA GLU A 73 -32.27 -3.44 -0.95
C GLU A 73 -30.89 -3.38 -0.29
N LYS A 74 -30.80 -2.61 0.79
CA LYS A 74 -29.60 -2.58 1.61
C LYS A 74 -29.54 -3.89 2.39
N VAL A 75 -28.78 -4.86 1.89
CA VAL A 75 -28.41 -6.03 2.68
C VAL A 75 -27.41 -5.55 3.74
N ASN A 76 -27.87 -5.38 4.97
CA ASN A 76 -26.98 -5.21 6.12
C ASN A 76 -26.24 -6.53 6.33
N LYS A 77 -24.91 -6.49 6.25
CA LYS A 77 -24.02 -7.62 6.50
C LYS A 77 -22.98 -7.18 7.50
#